data_AF-A0A1C6B9Z6-F1
#
_entry.id   AF-A0A1C6B9Z6-F1
#
_cell.length_a   1.000
_cell.length_b   1.000
_cell.length_c   1.000
_cell.angle_alpha   90.00
_cell.angle_beta   90.00
_cell.angle_gamma   90.00
#
_symmetry.space_group_name_H-M   'P 1'
#
loop_
_entity.id
_entity.type
_entity.pdbx_description
1 polymer ?
#
loop_
_entity_poly.entity_id
_entity_poly.type
_entity_poly.pdbx_seq_one_letter_code
_entity_poly.pdbx_strand_id
1 'polypeptide(L)'
;MKKFVSIIAILLMLSLAACSNQDTPSAADNPSNTQTESNTMLDAGVWPVNEYTEGLPVPSGTVGWAMLDTEHENCSISIVDISETDYNDYLELLKQEGFSIIEEVSEEIEGQDYVSIGTLLSNGEKGLSISYIPDNFTIYISFLK
;
A
#
# COMPACT_ATOMS: atom_id res chain seq x y z
N MET A 1 21.44 -46.43 10.83
CA MET A 1 20.96 -45.08 11.24
C MET A 1 21.62 -44.79 12.58
N LYS A 2 22.50 -43.83 12.80
CA LYS A 2 22.43 -42.41 12.47
C LYS A 2 23.86 -41.86 12.35
N LYS A 3 24.33 -41.73 11.11
CA LYS A 3 25.43 -40.84 10.73
C LYS A 3 24.90 -39.39 10.80
N PHE A 4 25.81 -38.42 10.90
CA PHE A 4 25.63 -36.99 10.53
C PHE A 4 25.31 -35.91 11.59
N VAL A 5 25.16 -36.18 12.89
CA VAL A 5 24.70 -35.09 13.80
C VAL A 5 25.82 -34.23 14.42
N SER A 6 27.07 -34.69 14.51
CA SER A 6 28.08 -33.93 15.27
C SER A 6 29.07 -33.10 14.43
N ILE A 7 28.79 -32.87 13.15
CA ILE A 7 29.60 -31.96 12.29
C ILE A 7 28.96 -30.56 12.21
N ILE A 8 27.72 -30.39 12.67
CA ILE A 8 26.97 -29.12 12.60
C ILE A 8 27.38 -28.13 13.70
N ALA A 9 28.17 -28.53 14.70
CA ALA A 9 28.58 -27.62 15.78
C ALA A 9 29.79 -26.72 15.43
N ILE A 10 30.46 -26.93 14.29
CA ILE A 10 31.73 -26.24 13.96
C ILE A 10 31.56 -25.17 12.86
N LEU A 11 30.39 -25.10 12.20
CA LEU A 11 30.13 -24.15 11.11
C LEU A 11 29.48 -22.83 11.56
N LEU A 12 29.31 -22.62 12.86
CA LEU A 12 28.56 -21.49 13.44
C LEU A 12 29.45 -20.44 14.13
N MET A 13 30.71 -20.31 13.70
CA MET A 13 31.71 -19.41 14.32
C MET A 13 32.40 -18.45 13.33
N LEU A 14 31.84 -18.20 12.14
CA LEU A 14 32.48 -17.35 11.12
C LEU A 14 31.63 -16.17 10.60
N SER A 15 30.81 -15.54 11.44
CA SER A 15 30.09 -14.33 11.00
C SER A 15 29.92 -13.26 12.09
N LEU A 16 31.02 -12.86 12.72
CA LEU A 16 31.11 -11.59 13.45
C LEU A 16 32.33 -10.82 12.92
N ALA A 17 32.31 -10.48 11.63
CA ALA A 17 33.07 -9.32 11.17
C ALA A 17 32.30 -8.09 11.70
N ALA A 18 32.87 -7.49 12.74
CA ALA A 18 32.40 -6.26 13.32
C ALA A 18 32.15 -5.22 12.22
N CYS A 19 30.97 -4.60 12.24
CA CYS A 19 30.74 -3.30 11.63
C CYS A 19 31.79 -2.35 12.21
N SER A 20 32.81 -2.08 11.41
CA SER A 20 33.84 -1.08 11.72
C SER A 20 33.19 0.29 11.59
N ASN A 21 33.07 1.02 12.70
CA ASN A 21 32.82 2.45 12.67
C ASN A 21 34.02 3.14 12.02
N GLN A 22 33.84 3.65 10.80
CA GLN A 22 34.70 4.70 10.26
C GLN A 22 33.85 5.95 10.05
N ASP A 23 34.10 6.95 10.87
CA ASP A 23 33.64 8.30 10.66
C ASP A 23 34.30 8.90 9.39
N THR A 24 33.46 9.21 8.39
CA THR A 24 33.58 10.24 7.31
C THR A 24 34.75 10.21 6.31
N PRO A 25 34.52 10.49 4.99
CA PRO A 25 33.93 11.74 4.50
C PRO A 25 32.82 11.63 3.44
N SER A 26 32.01 12.68 3.38
CA SER A 26 31.03 12.94 2.32
C SER A 26 31.73 13.17 0.97
N ALA A 27 31.40 12.37 -0.04
CA ALA A 27 31.39 12.72 -1.46
C ALA A 27 30.82 11.58 -2.31
N ALA A 28 29.72 11.88 -3.00
CA ALA A 28 29.27 11.46 -4.32
C ALA A 28 29.59 10.04 -4.88
N ASP A 29 28.53 9.50 -5.51
CA ASP A 29 28.52 8.50 -6.60
C ASP A 29 28.63 7.02 -6.20
N ASN A 30 27.49 6.45 -5.81
CA ASN A 30 27.24 5.02 -5.96
C ASN A 30 26.41 4.78 -7.24
N PRO A 31 26.96 4.21 -8.33
CA PRO A 31 26.22 3.96 -9.57
C PRO A 31 25.57 2.57 -9.55
N SER A 32 24.83 2.26 -8.47
CA SER A 32 24.10 1.00 -8.36
C SER A 32 22.83 1.18 -7.54
N ASN A 33 21.97 2.07 -8.01
CA ASN A 33 20.54 1.90 -7.86
C ASN A 33 19.95 2.20 -9.23
N THR A 34 19.96 1.22 -10.13
CA THR A 34 19.03 1.26 -11.26
C THR A 34 17.65 1.01 -10.65
N GLN A 35 17.11 2.04 -9.99
CA GLN A 35 15.71 2.07 -9.64
C GLN A 35 14.99 2.06 -10.99
N THR A 36 14.45 0.91 -11.37
CA THR A 36 13.42 0.90 -12.39
C THR A 36 12.38 1.89 -11.87
N GLU A 37 12.22 3.04 -12.53
CA GLU A 37 11.26 4.07 -12.14
C GLU A 37 9.83 3.61 -12.48
N SER A 38 9.44 2.42 -12.02
CA SER A 38 8.09 1.89 -12.22
C SER A 38 7.07 2.60 -11.34
N ASN A 39 7.52 3.11 -10.19
CA ASN A 39 6.70 3.85 -9.23
C ASN A 39 6.93 5.36 -9.33
N THR A 40 5.87 6.11 -9.62
CA THR A 40 5.85 7.57 -9.65
C THR A 40 4.97 8.11 -8.53
N MET A 41 5.53 8.90 -7.62
CA MET A 41 4.75 9.64 -6.63
C MET A 41 4.06 10.84 -7.29
N LEU A 42 2.79 11.04 -7.00
CA LEU A 42 1.96 12.13 -7.50
C LEU A 42 1.78 13.21 -6.42
N ASP A 43 1.24 14.36 -6.82
CA ASP A 43 1.07 15.51 -5.94
C ASP A 43 0.12 15.20 -4.77
N ALA A 44 0.59 15.40 -3.54
CA ALA A 44 -0.24 15.33 -2.35
C ALA A 44 -1.28 16.46 -2.33
N GLY A 45 -2.39 16.23 -1.63
CA GLY A 45 -3.51 17.16 -1.50
C GLY A 45 -4.39 17.29 -2.75
N VAL A 46 -4.02 16.66 -3.87
CA VAL A 46 -4.76 16.73 -5.13
C VAL A 46 -5.20 15.32 -5.54
N TRP A 47 -6.49 15.14 -5.84
CA TRP A 47 -6.99 13.90 -6.42
C TRP A 47 -6.32 13.66 -7.78
N PRO A 48 -5.60 12.53 -7.97
CA PRO A 48 -4.89 12.30 -9.21
C PRO A 48 -5.89 12.08 -10.35
N VAL A 49 -5.69 12.74 -11.48
CA VAL A 49 -6.53 12.60 -12.68
C VAL A 49 -5.79 11.76 -13.70
N ASN A 50 -6.13 10.48 -13.80
CA ASN A 50 -5.54 9.51 -14.72
C ASN A 50 -6.56 8.41 -15.10
N GLU A 51 -6.14 7.43 -15.89
CA GLU A 51 -7.01 6.34 -16.37
C GLU A 51 -7.59 5.46 -15.24
N TYR A 52 -6.90 5.36 -14.11
CA TYR A 52 -7.34 4.56 -12.96
C TYR A 52 -8.46 5.27 -12.19
N THR A 53 -8.35 6.59 -12.02
CA THR A 53 -9.33 7.39 -11.29
C THR A 53 -10.48 7.91 -12.15
N GLU A 54 -10.39 7.75 -13.47
CA GLU A 54 -11.47 8.11 -14.38
C GLU A 54 -12.74 7.31 -14.08
N GLY A 55 -13.84 8.04 -13.85
CA GLY A 55 -15.15 7.48 -13.49
C GLY A 55 -15.29 7.11 -12.00
N LEU A 56 -14.28 7.35 -11.16
CA LEU A 56 -14.43 7.21 -9.72
C LEU A 56 -14.92 8.52 -9.08
N PRO A 57 -15.82 8.46 -8.09
CA PRO A 57 -16.12 9.62 -7.27
C PRO A 57 -14.86 10.03 -6.47
N VAL A 58 -14.78 11.31 -6.09
CA VAL A 58 -13.71 11.79 -5.21
C VAL A 58 -14.19 11.65 -3.76
N PRO A 59 -13.49 10.92 -2.89
CA PRO A 59 -13.87 10.80 -1.48
C PRO A 59 -13.72 12.15 -0.75
N SER A 60 -14.50 12.33 0.33
CA SER A 60 -14.20 13.39 1.31
C SER A 60 -12.81 13.17 1.93
N GLY A 61 -12.25 14.22 2.55
CA GLY A 61 -10.91 14.20 3.13
C GLY A 61 -9.87 14.81 2.20
N THR A 62 -8.60 14.50 2.47
CA THR A 62 -7.44 15.05 1.74
C THR A 62 -6.55 13.93 1.22
N VAL A 63 -6.06 14.04 -0.02
CA VAL A 63 -5.04 13.10 -0.51
C VAL A 63 -3.76 13.27 0.30
N GLY A 64 -3.39 12.26 1.08
CA GLY A 64 -2.13 12.23 1.82
C GLY A 64 -0.96 11.93 0.88
N TRP A 65 -1.11 10.91 0.04
CA TRP A 65 -0.18 10.57 -1.03
C TRP A 65 -0.91 9.81 -2.14
N ALA A 66 -0.37 9.83 -3.35
CA ALA A 66 -0.81 9.00 -4.44
C ALA A 66 0.41 8.48 -5.21
N MET A 67 0.37 7.21 -5.62
CA MET A 67 1.46 6.54 -6.32
C MET A 67 0.89 5.83 -7.54
N LEU A 68 1.53 6.03 -8.68
CA LEU A 68 1.30 5.28 -9.90
C LEU A 68 2.38 4.21 -10.04
N ASP A 69 1.97 2.95 -10.17
CA ASP A 69 2.86 1.83 -10.45
C ASP A 69 2.55 1.30 -11.86
N THR A 70 3.43 1.65 -12.80
CA THR A 70 3.26 1.29 -14.21
C THR A 70 3.67 -0.15 -14.51
N GLU A 71 4.46 -0.77 -13.64
CA GLU A 71 4.90 -2.16 -13.78
C GLU A 71 3.80 -3.13 -13.37
N HIS A 72 3.09 -2.80 -12.28
CA HIS A 72 1.97 -3.60 -11.77
C HIS A 72 0.61 -3.04 -12.19
N GLU A 73 0.59 -2.05 -13.09
CA GLU A 73 -0.60 -1.45 -13.70
C GLU A 73 -1.66 -1.06 -12.67
N ASN A 74 -1.27 -0.25 -11.67
CA ASN A 74 -2.18 0.22 -10.64
C ASN A 74 -1.91 1.65 -10.19
N CYS A 75 -2.91 2.23 -9.53
CA CYS A 75 -2.78 3.48 -8.80
C CYS A 75 -3.22 3.27 -7.34
N SER A 76 -2.38 3.69 -6.40
CA SER A 76 -2.65 3.65 -4.98
C SER A 76 -2.77 5.06 -4.42
N ILE A 77 -3.80 5.34 -3.63
CA ILE A 77 -4.09 6.67 -3.09
C ILE A 77 -4.42 6.53 -1.61
N SER A 78 -3.75 7.29 -0.76
CA SER A 78 -4.13 7.46 0.64
C SER A 78 -4.92 8.74 0.80
N ILE A 79 -6.03 8.63 1.53
CA ILE A 79 -6.88 9.73 1.96
C ILE A 79 -6.76 9.84 3.49
N VAL A 80 -6.51 11.04 3.96
CA VAL A 80 -6.46 11.42 5.38
C VAL A 80 -7.61 12.35 5.72
N ASP A 81 -7.86 12.57 7.01
CA ASP A 81 -8.92 13.44 7.53
C ASP A 81 -10.32 13.00 7.06
N ILE A 82 -10.55 11.69 6.95
CA ILE A 82 -11.84 11.12 6.57
C ILE A 82 -12.57 10.52 7.78
N SER A 83 -13.84 10.87 7.96
CA SER A 83 -14.67 10.26 9.01
C SER A 83 -15.23 8.90 8.59
N GLU A 84 -15.65 8.09 9.55
CA GLU A 84 -16.34 6.82 9.25
C GLU A 84 -17.62 7.04 8.43
N THR A 85 -18.35 8.13 8.69
CA THR A 85 -19.56 8.48 7.93
C THR A 85 -19.19 8.79 6.48
N ASP A 86 -18.16 9.60 6.27
CA ASP A 86 -17.68 9.93 4.92
C ASP A 86 -17.15 8.72 4.16
N TYR A 87 -16.46 7.79 4.84
CA TYR A 87 -16.03 6.52 4.25
C TYR A 87 -17.24 5.68 3.80
N ASN A 88 -18.26 5.55 4.65
CA ASN A 88 -19.48 4.82 4.30
C ASN A 88 -20.24 5.50 3.14
N ASP A 89 -20.33 6.83 3.14
CA ASP A 89 -20.91 7.59 2.04
C ASP A 89 -20.13 7.38 0.73
N TYR A 90 -18.80 7.29 0.79
CA TYR A 90 -17.97 6.98 -0.37
C TYR A 90 -18.26 5.58 -0.93
N LEU A 91 -18.46 4.57 -0.08
CA LEU A 91 -18.86 3.23 -0.54
C LEU A 91 -20.23 3.26 -1.24
N GLU A 92 -21.18 4.07 -0.77
CA GLU A 92 -22.47 4.24 -1.43
C GLU A 92 -22.36 4.96 -2.79
N LEU A 93 -21.46 5.95 -2.91
CA LEU A 93 -21.16 6.59 -4.20
C LEU A 93 -20.56 5.58 -5.19
N LEU A 94 -19.64 4.72 -4.75
CA LEU A 94 -19.09 3.65 -5.60
C LEU A 94 -20.19 2.70 -6.09
N LYS A 95 -21.15 2.34 -5.23
CA LYS A 95 -22.30 1.52 -5.63
C LYS A 95 -23.17 2.20 -6.69
N GLN A 96 -23.34 3.52 -6.61
CA GLN A 96 -24.06 4.30 -7.62
C GLN A 96 -23.33 4.32 -8.97
N GLU A 97 -21.99 4.30 -8.96
CA GLU A 97 -21.13 4.16 -10.15
C GLU A 97 -20.99 2.70 -10.63
N GLY A 98 -21.80 1.78 -10.12
CA GLY A 98 -21.89 0.40 -10.58
C GLY A 98 -20.89 -0.56 -9.96
N PHE A 99 -20.12 -0.13 -8.94
CA PHE A 99 -19.30 -1.06 -8.17
C PHE A 99 -20.18 -1.92 -7.24
N SER A 100 -19.87 -3.21 -7.18
CA SER A 100 -20.44 -4.14 -6.21
C SER A 100 -19.36 -4.56 -5.23
N ILE A 101 -19.72 -4.68 -3.95
CA ILE A 101 -18.84 -5.26 -2.93
C ILE A 101 -18.70 -6.77 -3.23
N ILE A 102 -17.46 -7.22 -3.38
CA ILE A 102 -17.08 -8.62 -3.55
C ILE A 102 -16.84 -9.25 -2.17
N GLU A 103 -16.10 -8.55 -1.32
CA GLU A 103 -15.70 -9.02 0.00
C GLU A 103 -15.52 -7.82 0.93
N GLU A 104 -15.89 -8.01 2.19
CA GLU A 104 -15.65 -7.05 3.26
C GLU A 104 -15.18 -7.82 4.49
N VAL A 105 -14.08 -7.39 5.08
CA VAL A 105 -13.45 -7.99 6.25
C VAL A 105 -13.22 -6.90 7.29
N SER A 106 -13.55 -7.19 8.54
CA SER A 106 -13.33 -6.30 9.68
C SER A 106 -12.44 -6.95 10.74
N GLU A 107 -11.52 -6.21 11.32
CA GLU A 107 -10.60 -6.69 12.35
C GLU A 107 -10.49 -5.70 13.52
N GLU A 108 -10.71 -6.17 14.75
CA GLU A 108 -10.38 -5.42 15.97
C GLU A 108 -8.86 -5.41 16.16
N ILE A 109 -8.25 -4.23 16.30
CA ILE A 109 -6.79 -4.12 16.43
C ILE A 109 -6.39 -4.13 17.91
N GLU A 110 -5.51 -5.06 18.30
CA GLU A 110 -5.05 -5.20 19.68
C GLU A 110 -4.44 -3.87 20.18
N GLY A 111 -4.96 -3.38 21.31
CA GLY A 111 -4.50 -2.14 21.93
C GLY A 111 -5.06 -0.86 21.29
N GLN A 112 -5.99 -0.97 20.35
CA GLN A 112 -6.71 0.15 19.76
C GLN A 112 -8.21 0.05 20.07
N ASP A 113 -8.90 1.19 20.09
CA ASP A 113 -10.36 1.27 20.31
C ASP A 113 -11.11 1.45 18.98
N TYR A 114 -10.60 0.83 17.91
CA TYR A 114 -11.19 0.89 16.57
C TYR A 114 -11.12 -0.43 15.84
N VAL A 115 -11.98 -0.55 14.82
CA VAL A 115 -12.02 -1.67 13.88
C VAL A 115 -11.41 -1.23 12.56
N SER A 116 -10.47 -2.02 12.04
CA SER A 116 -9.95 -1.88 10.68
C SER A 116 -10.88 -2.58 9.71
N ILE A 117 -11.18 -1.97 8.56
CA ILE A 117 -12.08 -2.51 7.55
C ILE A 117 -11.32 -2.63 6.23
N GLY A 118 -11.41 -3.79 5.59
CA GLY A 118 -10.95 -4.04 4.23
C GLY A 118 -12.12 -4.36 3.32
N THR A 119 -12.27 -3.65 2.21
CA THR A 119 -13.37 -3.84 1.26
C THR A 119 -12.82 -4.03 -0.15
N LEU A 120 -13.21 -5.13 -0.80
CA LEU A 120 -12.96 -5.38 -2.21
C LEU A 120 -14.22 -5.04 -3.00
N LEU A 121 -14.10 -4.19 -4.02
CA LEU A 121 -15.20 -3.82 -4.92
C LEU A 121 -14.81 -4.01 -6.38
N SER A 122 -15.80 -4.22 -7.24
CA SER A 122 -15.60 -4.15 -8.69
C SER A 122 -16.86 -3.76 -9.45
N ASN A 123 -16.69 -3.06 -10.57
CA ASN A 123 -17.74 -2.78 -11.55
C ASN A 123 -17.61 -3.64 -12.84
N GLY A 124 -16.74 -4.65 -12.83
CA GLY A 124 -16.46 -5.50 -14.01
C GLY A 124 -15.40 -4.96 -14.96
N GLU A 125 -14.99 -3.69 -14.84
CA GLU A 125 -13.87 -3.10 -15.57
C GLU A 125 -12.67 -2.85 -14.63
N LYS A 126 -12.95 -2.23 -13.48
CA LYS A 126 -11.97 -1.90 -12.45
C LYS A 126 -12.21 -2.73 -11.19
N GLY A 127 -11.13 -3.08 -10.51
CA GLY A 127 -11.11 -3.63 -9.16
C GLY A 127 -10.57 -2.59 -8.19
N LEU A 128 -11.24 -2.45 -7.05
CA LEU A 128 -10.83 -1.58 -5.95
C LEU A 128 -10.55 -2.44 -4.71
N SER A 129 -9.43 -2.17 -4.05
CA SER A 129 -9.18 -2.66 -2.70
C SER A 129 -9.02 -1.46 -1.78
N ILE A 130 -9.92 -1.35 -0.80
CA ILE A 130 -9.98 -0.23 0.11
C ILE A 130 -9.67 -0.73 1.52
N SER A 131 -8.70 -0.12 2.21
CA SER A 131 -8.47 -0.32 3.63
C SER A 131 -8.82 0.96 4.39
N TYR A 132 -9.61 0.85 5.45
CA TYR A 132 -10.05 1.95 6.30
C TYR A 132 -9.69 1.69 7.76
N ILE A 133 -9.17 2.73 8.39
CA ILE A 133 -9.09 2.91 9.84
C ILE A 133 -9.59 4.33 10.15
N PRO A 134 -9.89 4.71 11.40
CA PRO A 134 -10.26 6.08 11.70
C PRO A 134 -9.27 7.11 11.13
N ASP A 135 -9.80 8.18 10.57
CA ASP A 135 -9.10 9.30 9.93
C ASP A 135 -8.35 8.95 8.63
N ASN A 136 -8.26 7.68 8.21
CA ASN A 136 -7.43 7.29 7.08
C ASN A 136 -8.04 6.13 6.27
N PHE A 137 -8.03 6.25 4.95
CA PHE A 137 -8.19 5.07 4.10
C PHE A 137 -7.21 5.07 2.94
N THR A 138 -6.87 3.88 2.45
CA THR A 138 -6.08 3.69 1.23
C THR A 138 -6.92 2.97 0.21
N ILE A 139 -6.91 3.44 -1.03
CA ILE A 139 -7.51 2.77 -2.17
C ILE A 139 -6.42 2.33 -3.15
N TYR A 140 -6.46 1.05 -3.50
CA TYR A 140 -5.71 0.47 -4.59
C TYR A 140 -6.66 0.24 -5.77
N ILE A 141 -6.27 0.72 -6.95
CA ILE A 141 -7.09 0.73 -8.16
C ILE A 141 -6.34 0.01 -9.27
N SER A 142 -6.97 -0.99 -9.88
CA SER A 142 -6.43 -1.70 -11.05
C SER A 142 -7.54 -2.07 -12.03
N PHE A 143 -7.20 -2.24 -13.30
CA PHE A 143 -8.10 -2.85 -14.28
C PHE A 143 -8.16 -4.36 -14.08
N LEU A 144 -9.33 -4.95 -14.33
CA LEU A 144 -9.47 -6.40 -14.41
C LEU A 144 -8.82 -6.89 -15.72
N LYS A 145 -8.12 -8.02 -15.64
CA LYS A 145 -7.47 -8.69 -16.78
C LYS A 145 -8.26 -9.90 -17.25
#